data_AF-A0A7K5Q583-F1
#
_entry.id   AF-A0A7K5Q583-F1
#
_cell.length_a   1.000
_cell.length_b   1.000
_cell.length_c   1.000
_cell.angle_alpha   90.00
_cell.angle_beta   90.00
_cell.angle_gamma   90.00
#
_symmetry.space_group_name_H-M   'P 1'
#
loop_
_entity.id
_entity.type
_entity.pdbx_description
1 polymer ?
#
loop_
_entity_poly.entity_id
_entity_poly.type
_entity_poly.pdbx_seq_one_letter_code
_entity_poly.pdbx_strand_id
1 'polypeptide(L)'
;GALSPSRPPNLDVNHVMGLADLKKKLPEAAFGKKNYTGNEVCFQGVYSSLYEVEISKKDQSKMDRLLEKLKEKDLAIIKYLQDRGVLILLTGSAL
;
A
#
# COMPACT_ATOMS: atom_id res chain seq x y z
N GLY A 1 13.26 -13.81 20.01
CA GLY A 1 13.56 -13.91 18.56
C GLY A 1 12.51 -13.13 17.81
N ALA A 2 12.91 -12.18 16.96
CA ALA A 2 11.97 -11.39 16.18
C ALA A 2 11.59 -12.15 14.91
N LEU A 3 10.30 -12.43 14.74
CA LEU A 3 9.74 -12.89 13.47
C LEU A 3 9.70 -11.65 12.55
N SER A 4 10.65 -11.55 11.63
CA SER A 4 10.56 -10.59 10.53
C SER A 4 9.33 -10.93 9.68
N PRO A 5 8.42 -9.97 9.42
CA PRO A 5 7.25 -10.24 8.59
C PRO A 5 7.73 -10.67 7.20
N SER A 6 7.39 -11.90 6.82
CA SER A 6 7.72 -12.46 5.52
C SER A 6 7.00 -11.67 4.43
N ARG A 7 7.77 -11.04 3.53
CA ARG A 7 7.23 -10.34 2.36
C ARG A 7 6.43 -11.35 1.51
N PRO A 8 5.19 -11.04 1.10
CA PRO A 8 4.39 -11.96 0.31
C PRO A 8 5.10 -12.26 -1.03
N PRO A 9 5.23 -13.55 -1.44
CA PRO A 9 6.11 -13.95 -2.54
C PRO A 9 5.63 -13.55 -3.94
N ASN A 10 4.35 -13.23 -4.12
CA ASN A 10 3.78 -12.74 -5.39
C ASN A 10 2.69 -11.71 -5.12
N LEU A 11 2.56 -10.64 -5.90
CA LEU A 11 1.51 -9.62 -5.77
C LEU A 11 0.42 -9.81 -6.84
N ASP A 12 -0.46 -10.80 -6.67
CA ASP A 12 -1.70 -10.85 -7.47
C ASP A 12 -2.61 -9.66 -7.14
N VAL A 13 -2.91 -8.85 -8.16
CA VAL A 13 -3.78 -7.68 -8.08
C VAL A 13 -5.22 -8.14 -8.23
N ASN A 14 -5.86 -8.49 -7.11
CA ASN A 14 -7.22 -9.01 -7.13
C ASN A 14 -8.29 -7.91 -6.98
N HIS A 15 -7.91 -6.71 -6.53
CA HIS A 15 -8.88 -5.65 -6.29
C HIS A 15 -8.32 -4.25 -6.54
N VAL A 16 -9.16 -3.35 -7.05
CA VAL A 16 -8.86 -1.93 -7.27
C VAL A 16 -9.96 -1.12 -6.61
N MET A 17 -9.60 -0.06 -5.88
CA MET A 17 -10.54 0.78 -5.12
C MET A 17 -10.21 2.26 -5.28
N GLY A 18 -11.22 3.11 -5.34
CA GLY A 18 -11.02 4.56 -5.32
C GLY A 18 -10.43 5.04 -4.00
N LEU A 19 -9.52 6.01 -4.05
CA LEU A 19 -8.86 6.57 -2.86
C LEU A 19 -9.87 7.16 -1.86
N ALA A 20 -10.93 7.81 -2.36
CA ALA A 20 -11.99 8.35 -1.52
C ALA A 20 -12.69 7.26 -0.69
N ASP A 21 -12.99 6.11 -1.29
CA ASP A 21 -13.63 5.00 -0.59
C ASP A 21 -12.65 4.25 0.30
N LEU A 22 -11.38 4.16 -0.11
CA LEU A 22 -10.32 3.60 0.72
C LEU A 22 -10.12 4.42 1.99
N LYS A 23 -10.12 5.75 1.90
CA LYS A 23 -10.02 6.68 3.04
C LYS A 23 -11.21 6.63 3.99
N LYS A 24 -12.39 6.21 3.52
CA LYS A 24 -13.55 5.94 4.39
C LYS A 24 -13.42 4.62 5.17
N LYS A 25 -12.66 3.66 4.63
CA LYS A 25 -12.49 2.32 5.21
C LYS A 25 -11.29 2.23 6.16
N LEU A 26 -10.27 3.05 5.93
CA LEU A 26 -9.04 3.04 6.72
C LEU A 26 -8.93 4.30 7.56
N PRO A 27 -8.29 4.23 8.74
CA PRO A 27 -8.05 5.41 9.55
C PRO A 27 -7.16 6.42 8.81
N GLU A 28 -7.38 7.72 9.06
CA GLU A 28 -6.58 8.80 8.48
C GLU A 28 -5.07 8.62 8.74
N ALA A 29 -4.72 8.03 9.88
CA ALA A 29 -3.35 7.73 10.26
C ALA A 29 -2.58 6.90 9.20
N ALA A 30 -3.27 6.03 8.47
CA ALA A 30 -2.69 5.17 7.43
C ALA A 30 -2.30 5.93 6.15
N PHE A 31 -2.77 7.17 5.96
CA PHE A 31 -2.50 7.98 4.76
C PHE A 31 -1.63 9.20 5.02
N GLY A 32 -1.05 9.33 6.22
CA GLY A 32 -0.18 10.46 6.52
C GLY A 32 1.22 9.95 6.82
N LYS A 33 2.18 10.19 5.93
CA LYS A 33 3.58 9.77 6.15
C LYS A 33 4.15 10.26 7.49
N LYS A 34 3.73 11.43 7.97
CA LYS A 34 4.09 12.00 9.28
C LYS A 34 3.62 11.20 10.50
N ASN A 35 2.62 10.33 10.33
CA ASN A 35 2.05 9.52 11.41
C ASN A 35 2.86 8.24 11.65
N TYR A 36 3.77 7.89 10.74
CA TYR A 36 4.62 6.73 10.85
C TYR A 36 5.86 7.06 11.70
N THR A 37 6.06 6.30 12.78
CA THR A 37 7.32 6.33 13.53
C THR A 37 8.22 5.26 12.95
N GLY A 38 9.27 5.67 12.25
CA GLY A 38 10.01 4.76 11.37
C GLY A 38 9.15 4.38 10.17
N ASN A 39 8.75 3.10 10.08
CA ASN A 39 7.90 2.59 9.00
C ASN A 39 6.55 2.08 9.51
N GLU A 40 6.19 2.33 10.77
CA GLU A 40 5.04 1.68 11.40
C GLU A 40 4.17 2.70 12.12
N VAL A 41 2.86 2.47 12.09
CA VAL A 41 1.86 3.24 12.82
C VAL A 41 0.83 2.28 13.41
N CYS A 42 0.47 2.52 14.67
CA CYS A 42 -0.65 1.86 15.32
C CYS A 42 -1.66 2.93 15.70
N PHE A 43 -2.84 2.89 15.09
CA PHE A 43 -3.89 3.88 15.32
C PHE A 43 -5.25 3.20 15.34
N GLN A 44 -6.04 3.48 16.38
CA GLN A 44 -7.38 2.88 16.58
C GLN A 44 -7.40 1.35 16.48
N GLY A 45 -6.37 0.68 17.00
CA GLY A 45 -6.26 -0.79 16.95
C GLY A 45 -5.89 -1.36 15.56
N VAL A 46 -5.62 -0.51 14.58
CA VAL A 46 -5.09 -0.89 13.27
C VAL A 46 -3.59 -0.68 13.26
N TYR A 47 -2.86 -1.74 12.91
CA TYR A 47 -1.43 -1.68 12.66
C TYR A 47 -1.17 -1.53 11.17
N SER A 48 -0.30 -0.61 10.79
CA SER A 48 0.06 -0.38 9.40
C SER A 48 1.55 -0.15 9.27
N SER A 49 2.15 -0.80 8.28
CA SER A 49 3.57 -0.65 7.95
C SER A 49 3.70 -0.10 6.53
N LEU A 50 4.50 0.94 6.36
CA LEU A 50 4.78 1.57 5.07
C LEU A 50 6.08 0.99 4.49
N TYR A 51 6.04 0.64 3.21
CA TYR A 51 7.20 0.09 2.49
C TYR A 51 7.41 0.83 1.18
N GLU A 52 8.68 1.08 0.86
CA GLU A 52 9.07 1.51 -0.47
C GLU A 52 9.22 0.27 -1.38
N VAL A 53 8.74 0.39 -2.61
CA VAL A 53 8.78 -0.69 -3.60
C VAL A 53 9.96 -0.44 -4.53
N GLU A 54 10.92 -1.37 -4.53
CA GLU A 54 11.98 -1.40 -5.53
C GLU A 54 11.53 -2.22 -6.74
N ILE A 55 11.68 -1.63 -7.92
CA ILE A 55 11.26 -2.23 -9.19
C ILE A 55 12.49 -2.62 -9.98
N SER A 56 12.45 -3.81 -10.59
CA SER A 56 13.51 -4.24 -11.50
C SER A 56 13.62 -3.28 -12.68
N LYS A 57 14.84 -2.99 -13.16
CA LYS A 57 15.03 -2.11 -14.34
C LYS A 57 14.23 -2.57 -15.58
N LYS A 58 13.94 -3.88 -15.69
CA LYS A 58 13.17 -4.45 -16.80
C LYS A 58 11.68 -4.14 -16.73
N ASP A 59 11.15 -3.87 -15.54
CA ASP A 59 9.74 -3.61 -15.29
C ASP A 59 9.43 -2.17 -14.88
N GLN A 60 10.44 -1.31 -14.77
CA GLN A 60 10.32 0.11 -14.41
C GLN A 60 9.25 0.82 -15.25
N SER A 61 9.33 0.70 -16.59
CA SER A 61 8.39 1.36 -17.50
C SER A 61 6.94 0.87 -17.36
N LYS A 62 6.75 -0.42 -17.05
CA LYS A 62 5.41 -0.98 -16.79
C LYS A 62 4.84 -0.43 -15.48
N MET A 63 5.68 -0.35 -14.45
CA MET A 63 5.30 0.15 -13.15
C MET A 63 5.02 1.65 -13.17
N ASP A 64 5.84 2.44 -13.87
CA ASP A 64 5.59 3.87 -14.03
C ASP A 64 4.24 4.12 -14.70
N ARG A 65 3.94 3.39 -15.78
CA ARG A 65 2.65 3.47 -16.46
C ARG A 65 1.48 3.01 -15.58
N LEU A 66 1.71 2.05 -14.69
CA LEU A 66 0.70 1.62 -13.72
C LEU A 66 0.42 2.72 -12.70
N LEU A 67 1.47 3.30 -12.11
CA LEU A 67 1.36 4.37 -11.13
C LEU A 67 0.71 5.63 -11.72
N GLU A 68 1.02 5.96 -12.98
CA GLU A 68 0.39 7.08 -13.69
C GLU A 68 -1.13 6.87 -13.82
N LYS A 69 -1.56 5.68 -14.25
CA LYS A 69 -2.99 5.34 -14.36
C LYS A 69 -3.72 5.36 -13.02
N LEU A 70 -3.05 4.89 -11.96
CA LEU A 70 -3.62 4.94 -10.60
C LEU A 70 -3.79 6.38 -10.14
N LYS A 71 -2.80 7.23 -10.39
CA LYS A 71 -2.87 8.66 -10.08
C LYS A 71 -3.96 9.37 -10.86
N GLU A 72 -4.05 9.16 -12.18
CA GLU A 72 -5.04 9.82 -13.05
C GLU A 72 -6.48 9.50 -12.62
N LYS A 73 -6.71 8.29 -12.12
CA LYS A 73 -8.05 7.80 -11.76
C LYS A 73 -8.34 7.82 -10.26
N ASP A 74 -7.42 8.34 -9.45
CA ASP A 74 -7.47 8.27 -7.98
C ASP A 74 -7.80 6.86 -7.46
N LEU A 75 -7.04 5.87 -7.94
CA LEU A 75 -7.22 4.46 -7.59
C LEU A 75 -6.05 3.92 -6.76
N ALA A 76 -6.34 2.91 -5.95
CA ALA A 76 -5.41 2.09 -5.22
C ALA A 76 -5.58 0.62 -5.60
N ILE A 77 -4.47 -0.10 -5.64
CA ILE A 77 -4.51 -1.57 -5.79
C ILE A 77 -4.51 -2.19 -4.40
N ILE A 78 -5.42 -3.13 -4.18
CA ILE A 78 -5.57 -3.83 -2.91
C ILE A 78 -5.36 -5.32 -3.16
N LYS A 79 -4.52 -5.91 -2.32
CA LYS A 79 -4.31 -7.34 -2.24
C LYS A 79 -4.59 -7.84 -0.83
N TYR A 80 -5.49 -8.80 -0.72
CA TYR A 80 -5.72 -9.52 0.54
C TYR A 80 -4.58 -10.51 0.81
N LEU A 81 -4.07 -10.48 2.03
CA LEU A 81 -3.06 -11.41 2.53
C LEU A 81 -3.76 -12.58 3.24
N GLN A 82 -3.06 -13.72 3.35
CA GLN A 82 -3.61 -14.96 3.90
C GLN A 82 -4.00 -14.84 5.39
N ASP A 83 -3.37 -13.94 6.11
CA ASP A 83 -3.55 -13.64 7.53
C ASP A 83 -4.64 -12.60 7.81
N ARG A 84 -5.53 -12.34 6.84
CA ARG A 84 -6.55 -11.28 6.88
C ARG A 84 -5.99 -9.85 6.83
N GLY A 85 -4.68 -9.70 6.67
CA GLY A 85 -4.06 -8.43 6.35
C GLY A 85 -4.40 -7.96 4.94
N VAL A 86 -4.13 -6.69 4.66
CA VAL A 86 -4.24 -6.11 3.31
C VAL A 86 -2.94 -5.42 2.95
N LEU A 87 -2.49 -5.64 1.73
CA LEU A 87 -1.42 -4.87 1.12
C LEU A 87 -2.04 -3.89 0.13
N ILE A 88 -1.67 -2.64 0.26
CA ILE A 88 -2.23 -1.55 -0.55
C ILE A 88 -1.07 -0.90 -1.29
N LEU A 89 -1.18 -0.85 -2.62
CA LEU A 89 -0.27 -0.09 -3.46
C LEU A 89 -0.92 1.25 -3.80
N LEU A 90 -0.24 2.32 -3.41
CA LEU A 90 -0.64 3.71 -3.58
C LEU A 90 0.47 4.47 -4.30
N THR A 91 0.12 5.58 -4.96
CA THR A 91 1.10 6.52 -5.48
C THR A 91 1.60 7.40 -4.33
N GLY A 92 2.84 7.88 -4.39
CA GLY A 92 3.41 8.73 -3.33
C GLY A 92 2.63 10.04 -3.09
N SER A 93 1.80 10.48 -4.05
CA SER A 93 0.90 11.63 -3.91
C SER A 93 -0.37 11.35 -3.11
N ALA A 94 -0.65 10.08 -2.79
CA ALA A 94 -1.84 9.65 -2.04
C ALA A 94 -1.58 9.43 -0.54
N LEU A 95 -0.31 9.53 -0.12
CA LEU A 95 0.21 9.45 1.27
C LEU A 95 0.58 10.84 1.82
#